data_AF-A0A2C5ZGI2-F1
#
_entry.id   AF-A0A2C5ZGI2-F1
#
_cell.length_a   1.000
_cell.length_b   1.000
_cell.length_c   1.000
_cell.angle_alpha   90.00
_cell.angle_beta   90.00
_cell.angle_gamma   90.00
#
_symmetry.space_group_name_H-M   'P 1'
#
loop_
_entity.id
_entity.type
_entity.pdbx_description
1 polymer ?
#
loop_
_entity_poly.entity_id
_entity_poly.type
_entity_poly.pdbx_seq_one_letter_code
_entity_poly.pdbx_strand_id
1 'polypeptide(L)'
;MYFITLLSYLLMARLSLALKPKKGLQPPVSYFGPEFAPLRVDLAQEKNTLMRVAITNQENRSIRVLKTGTILDDENPVRRLWVQTAAGEMASFTGTTEPIDRANLSDSGFRTIRPKQTIFIGLSIAETYDLSKGGEYDIFAQGTFLVARGFSNHVVSVITYESNVIRVQIDGAKAAIVHGYHRLKRHMIADDCSPRQIRDIKRSLDNCVAIARAGEWGAKKDPYPGYMDYFFQSNTPQMRRFVADVFKRLRHECSVPTDGVVMLSCGGKVHKDTGNKKIYRYEKSFWKKERRTEYCDYDDQAIETARMLIQNNKIGGTTHLETGRDPETGSFHPSWFHKLDAPKARANTDNFIYFAEVVADRCFVWEWGGFFKDRGVPYSYVNPQAERNTAEAEAAYWEEIID
;
A
#
# COMPACT_ATOMS: atom_id res chain seq x y z
N MET A 1 63.41 -35.14 48.18
CA MET A 1 62.17 -34.42 48.53
C MET A 1 61.44 -33.90 47.27
N TYR A 2 61.18 -34.80 46.30
CA TYR A 2 60.57 -34.47 44.99
C TYR A 2 59.89 -35.71 44.36
N PHE A 3 59.16 -36.51 45.16
CA PHE A 3 58.47 -37.69 44.62
C PHE A 3 57.05 -37.92 45.18
N ILE A 4 56.54 -37.02 46.03
CA ILE A 4 55.20 -37.18 46.64
C ILE A 4 54.18 -36.15 46.09
N THR A 5 54.62 -35.14 45.33
CA THR A 5 53.72 -34.11 44.74
C THR A 5 53.24 -34.40 43.32
N LEU A 6 53.53 -35.58 42.76
CA LEU A 6 53.12 -35.95 41.39
C LEU A 6 51.94 -36.94 41.32
N LEU A 7 51.56 -37.57 42.45
CA LEU A 7 50.38 -38.46 42.50
C LEU A 7 49.06 -37.75 42.83
N SER A 8 49.08 -36.51 43.32
CA SER A 8 47.85 -35.75 43.60
C SER A 8 47.24 -35.09 42.35
N TYR A 9 48.04 -34.82 41.31
CA TYR A 9 47.56 -34.22 40.07
C TYR A 9 47.00 -35.23 39.06
N LEU A 10 47.38 -36.51 39.15
CA LEU A 10 46.86 -37.57 38.26
C LEU A 10 45.49 -38.14 38.70
N LEU A 11 45.11 -37.97 39.98
CA LEU A 11 43.78 -38.33 40.47
C LEU A 11 42.72 -37.24 40.23
N MET A 12 43.13 -35.96 40.13
CA MET A 12 42.22 -34.86 39.78
C MET A 12 42.04 -34.67 38.26
N ALA A 13 42.85 -35.32 37.43
CA ALA A 13 42.69 -35.34 35.97
C ALA A 13 41.85 -36.51 35.43
N ARG A 14 41.44 -37.46 36.28
CA ARG A 14 40.54 -38.58 35.90
C ARG A 14 39.13 -38.50 36.50
N LEU A 15 38.79 -37.44 37.23
CA LEU A 15 37.41 -37.14 37.63
C LEU A 15 36.73 -36.05 36.78
N SER A 16 37.37 -35.59 35.71
CA SER A 16 36.83 -34.57 34.80
C SER A 16 36.26 -35.14 33.49
N LEU A 17 36.23 -36.47 33.33
CA LEU A 17 35.75 -37.13 32.10
C LEU A 17 34.48 -38.00 32.28
N ALA A 18 33.74 -37.85 33.40
CA ALA A 18 32.51 -38.58 33.64
C ALA A 18 31.32 -37.71 34.10
N LEU A 19 31.37 -36.40 33.87
CA LEU A 19 30.19 -35.55 33.92
C LEU A 19 29.80 -35.19 32.48
N LYS A 20 29.11 -36.12 31.81
CA LYS A 20 28.23 -35.73 30.71
C LYS A 20 27.31 -34.63 31.28
N PRO A 21 27.14 -33.49 30.59
CA PRO A 21 26.15 -32.53 31.03
C PRO A 21 24.84 -33.29 31.17
N LYS A 22 24.29 -33.31 32.39
CA LYS A 22 22.91 -33.76 32.61
C LYS A 22 22.11 -32.89 31.65
N LYS A 23 21.66 -33.50 30.56
CA LYS A 23 20.77 -32.89 29.58
C LYS A 23 19.67 -32.28 30.43
N GLY A 24 19.70 -30.95 30.56
CA GLY A 24 18.67 -30.22 31.28
C GLY A 24 17.37 -30.73 30.73
N LEU A 25 16.45 -31.10 31.63
CA LEU A 25 15.13 -31.53 31.27
C LEU A 25 14.43 -30.31 30.64
N GLN A 26 14.75 -30.04 29.38
CA GLN A 26 13.83 -29.35 28.50
C GLN A 26 12.59 -30.23 28.53
N PRO A 27 11.41 -29.69 28.91
CA PRO A 27 10.19 -30.44 28.73
C PRO A 27 10.18 -30.93 27.28
N PRO A 28 9.82 -32.19 27.01
CA PRO A 28 9.78 -32.67 25.65
C PRO A 28 8.92 -31.68 24.85
N VAL A 29 9.56 -30.97 23.92
CA VAL A 29 8.82 -30.28 22.87
C VAL A 29 8.23 -31.42 22.06
N SER A 30 6.99 -31.75 22.42
CA SER A 30 6.17 -32.70 21.68
C SER A 30 6.13 -32.22 20.24
N TYR A 31 6.79 -32.96 19.35
CA TYR A 31 6.56 -32.85 17.92
C TYR A 31 5.20 -33.50 17.68
N PHE A 32 4.17 -32.67 17.70
CA PHE A 32 2.84 -33.12 17.37
C PHE A 32 2.75 -33.26 15.84
N GLY A 33 2.74 -34.49 15.34
CA GLY A 33 2.23 -34.81 14.00
C GLY A 33 0.78 -34.33 13.86
N PRO A 34 0.24 -34.20 12.63
CA PRO A 34 -0.75 -33.20 12.22
C PRO A 34 -1.88 -33.04 13.24
N GLU A 35 -1.59 -32.26 14.26
CA GLU A 35 -2.46 -32.05 15.39
C GLU A 35 -3.48 -31.02 14.98
N PHE A 36 -4.66 -31.11 15.58
CA PHE A 36 -5.75 -30.19 15.36
C PHE A 36 -5.29 -28.74 15.62
N ALA A 37 -4.87 -28.03 14.57
CA ALA A 37 -4.47 -26.64 14.66
C ALA A 37 -5.75 -25.79 14.81
N PRO A 38 -5.88 -24.96 15.87
CA PRO A 38 -7.09 -24.15 16.07
C PRO A 38 -7.45 -23.26 14.86
N LEU A 39 -6.44 -22.87 14.08
CA LEU A 39 -6.58 -22.20 12.79
C LEU A 39 -5.94 -23.05 11.70
N ARG A 40 -6.75 -23.53 10.75
CA ARG A 40 -6.26 -24.14 9.51
C ARG A 40 -5.98 -23.05 8.48
N VAL A 41 -4.85 -23.14 7.78
CA VAL A 41 -4.49 -22.21 6.70
C VAL A 41 -4.33 -23.00 5.41
N ASP A 42 -5.08 -22.62 4.38
CA ASP A 42 -5.02 -23.23 3.05
C ASP A 42 -4.64 -22.17 2.00
N LEU A 43 -3.76 -22.52 1.08
CA LEU A 43 -3.29 -21.66 0.00
C LEU A 43 -3.77 -22.16 -1.36
N ALA A 44 -4.08 -21.21 -2.24
CA ALA A 44 -4.34 -21.45 -3.66
C ALA A 44 -3.77 -20.30 -4.51
N GLN A 45 -3.29 -20.61 -5.70
CA GLN A 45 -2.94 -19.60 -6.71
C GLN A 45 -4.21 -19.13 -7.42
N GLU A 46 -4.38 -17.82 -7.57
CA GLU A 46 -5.46 -17.25 -8.39
C GLU A 46 -4.93 -16.82 -9.76
N LYS A 47 -3.83 -16.07 -9.79
CA LYS A 47 -3.23 -15.56 -11.03
C LYS A 47 -1.78 -15.18 -10.84
N ASN A 48 -0.86 -15.80 -11.58
CA ASN A 48 0.58 -15.52 -11.50
C ASN A 48 1.06 -15.38 -10.03
N THR A 49 1.38 -14.17 -9.56
CA THR A 49 1.86 -13.93 -8.19
C THR A 49 0.74 -13.70 -7.16
N LEU A 50 -0.52 -13.60 -7.59
CA LEU A 50 -1.69 -13.44 -6.73
C LEU A 50 -2.10 -14.79 -6.12
N MET A 51 -2.11 -14.82 -4.79
CA MET A 51 -2.44 -15.97 -3.95
C MET A 51 -3.70 -15.67 -3.15
N ARG A 52 -4.55 -16.68 -2.98
CA ARG A 52 -5.65 -16.70 -2.02
C ARG A 52 -5.27 -17.56 -0.83
N VAL A 53 -5.45 -17.00 0.36
CA VAL A 53 -5.30 -17.71 1.62
C VAL A 53 -6.68 -17.84 2.25
N ALA A 54 -7.04 -19.06 2.64
CA ALA A 54 -8.20 -19.34 3.47
C ALA A 54 -7.73 -19.66 4.89
N ILE A 55 -8.26 -18.95 5.89
CA ILE A 55 -7.97 -19.21 7.31
C ILE A 55 -9.27 -19.63 7.98
N THR A 56 -9.32 -20.87 8.45
CA THR A 56 -10.50 -21.49 9.04
C THR A 56 -10.32 -21.68 10.53
N ASN A 57 -11.20 -21.09 11.33
CA ASN A 57 -11.27 -21.38 12.75
C ASN A 57 -11.92 -22.74 13.00
N GLN A 58 -11.13 -23.71 13.44
CA GLN A 58 -11.60 -25.07 13.69
C GLN A 58 -12.28 -25.22 15.06
N GLU A 59 -12.21 -24.21 15.93
CA GLU A 59 -12.80 -24.23 17.27
C GLU A 59 -14.31 -23.92 17.26
N ASN A 60 -14.95 -24.21 18.39
CA ASN A 60 -16.33 -23.81 18.69
C ASN A 60 -16.42 -22.43 19.38
N ARG A 61 -15.29 -21.71 19.51
CA ARG A 61 -15.20 -20.37 20.10
C ARG A 61 -14.54 -19.38 19.13
N SER A 62 -14.86 -18.09 19.27
CA SER A 62 -14.17 -17.04 18.53
C SER A 62 -12.70 -16.95 18.92
N ILE A 63 -11.83 -16.69 17.94
CA ILE A 63 -10.40 -16.45 18.15
C ILE A 63 -10.10 -15.03 17.69
N ARG A 64 -9.53 -14.20 18.57
CA ARG A 64 -9.09 -12.84 18.25
C ARG A 64 -7.57 -12.81 18.13
N VAL A 65 -7.07 -12.67 16.91
CA VAL A 65 -5.63 -12.72 16.58
C VAL A 65 -5.09 -11.34 16.24
N LEU A 66 -3.86 -11.05 16.64
CA LEU A 66 -3.11 -9.87 16.18
C LEU A 66 -2.73 -10.06 14.71
N LYS A 67 -2.97 -9.05 13.88
CA LYS A 67 -2.63 -9.05 12.44
C LYS A 67 -1.15 -8.77 12.21
N THR A 68 -0.59 -7.80 12.91
CA THR A 68 0.77 -7.27 12.68
C THR A 68 1.84 -8.35 12.71
N GLY A 69 2.69 -8.40 11.69
CA GLY A 69 3.77 -9.37 11.55
C GLY A 69 3.31 -10.78 11.15
N THR A 70 2.04 -10.99 10.80
CA THR A 70 1.48 -12.31 10.45
C THR A 70 1.01 -12.36 8.99
N ILE A 71 0.51 -13.51 8.53
CA ILE A 71 -0.16 -13.63 7.22
C ILE A 71 -1.40 -12.74 7.08
N LEU A 72 -1.96 -12.24 8.18
CA LEU A 72 -3.06 -11.26 8.19
C LEU A 72 -2.57 -9.81 8.21
N ASP A 73 -1.27 -9.57 8.19
CA ASP A 73 -0.71 -8.21 8.09
C ASP A 73 -0.96 -7.67 6.68
N ASP A 74 -2.03 -6.91 6.55
CA ASP A 74 -2.42 -6.15 5.37
C ASP A 74 -1.81 -4.75 5.37
N GLU A 75 -0.94 -4.46 6.34
CA GLU A 75 -0.46 -3.13 6.64
C GLU A 75 1.04 -2.94 6.39
N ASN A 76 1.84 -3.98 6.59
CA ASN A 76 3.28 -3.94 6.44
C ASN A 76 3.74 -4.95 5.39
N PRO A 77 4.82 -4.66 4.63
CA PRO A 77 5.37 -5.58 3.64
C PRO A 77 6.19 -6.68 4.33
N VAL A 78 5.57 -7.42 5.24
CA VAL A 78 6.18 -8.49 6.02
C VAL A 78 6.17 -9.80 5.26
N ARG A 79 6.93 -10.78 5.74
CA ARG A 79 6.91 -12.13 5.19
C ARG A 79 5.61 -12.83 5.60
N ARG A 80 4.65 -12.86 4.67
CA ARG A 80 3.35 -13.53 4.85
C ARG A 80 3.37 -14.97 4.35
N LEU A 81 4.05 -15.20 3.24
CA LEU A 81 4.30 -16.51 2.63
C LEU A 81 5.80 -16.73 2.47
N TRP A 82 6.19 -18.00 2.43
CA TRP A 82 7.52 -18.50 2.13
C TRP A 82 7.53 -18.98 0.68
N VAL A 83 8.59 -18.63 -0.05
CA VAL A 83 8.74 -18.96 -1.47
C VAL A 83 10.07 -19.66 -1.66
N GLN A 84 10.03 -20.86 -2.20
CA GLN A 84 11.18 -21.74 -2.42
C GLN A 84 11.26 -22.12 -3.89
N THR A 85 12.45 -22.17 -4.47
CA THR A 85 12.66 -22.69 -5.82
C THR A 85 12.46 -24.20 -5.84
N ALA A 86 12.25 -24.79 -7.02
CA ALA A 86 12.21 -26.26 -7.18
C ALA A 86 13.48 -26.97 -6.67
N ALA A 87 14.62 -26.26 -6.58
CA ALA A 87 15.88 -26.78 -6.05
C ALA A 87 15.96 -26.71 -4.50
N GLY A 88 14.94 -26.17 -3.83
CA GLY A 88 14.91 -26.04 -2.38
C GLY A 88 15.52 -24.74 -1.85
N GLU A 89 15.90 -23.79 -2.70
CA GLU A 89 16.48 -22.52 -2.27
C GLU A 89 15.40 -21.48 -1.95
N MET A 90 15.56 -20.74 -0.86
CA MET A 90 14.62 -19.67 -0.50
C MET A 90 14.77 -18.49 -1.47
N ALA A 91 13.65 -18.04 -2.05
CA ALA A 91 13.62 -16.84 -2.89
C ALA A 91 13.99 -15.59 -2.09
N SER A 92 14.54 -14.58 -2.78
CA SER A 92 15.03 -13.36 -2.13
C SER A 92 13.88 -12.51 -1.60
N PHE A 93 13.80 -12.40 -0.27
CA PHE A 93 12.83 -11.57 0.42
C PHE A 93 13.36 -10.13 0.54
N THR A 94 12.53 -9.16 0.18
CA THR A 94 12.83 -7.72 0.10
C THR A 94 11.87 -6.88 0.96
N GLY A 95 11.03 -7.53 1.75
CA GLY A 95 10.12 -6.89 2.69
C GLY A 95 10.81 -6.46 3.99
N THR A 96 10.01 -6.04 4.98
CA THR A 96 10.50 -5.64 6.30
C THR A 96 10.26 -6.72 7.34
N THR A 97 11.12 -6.72 8.37
CA THR A 97 10.92 -7.49 9.60
C THR A 97 10.84 -6.47 10.72
N GLU A 98 9.64 -6.26 11.26
CA GLU A 98 9.40 -5.28 12.32
C GLU A 98 9.15 -5.96 13.67
N PRO A 99 9.75 -5.46 14.76
CA PRO A 99 9.39 -5.88 16.10
C PRO A 99 7.98 -5.38 16.46
N ILE A 100 7.15 -6.26 17.03
CA ILE A 100 5.80 -5.90 17.46
C ILE A 100 5.89 -5.12 18.79
N ASP A 101 5.40 -3.88 18.83
CA ASP A 101 5.17 -3.17 20.09
C ASP A 101 3.95 -3.76 20.81
N ARG A 102 4.19 -4.54 21.86
CA ARG A 102 3.15 -5.24 22.61
C ARG A 102 2.52 -4.38 23.71
N ALA A 103 3.01 -3.17 23.95
CA ALA A 103 2.54 -2.31 25.05
C ALA A 103 1.28 -1.51 24.69
N ASN A 104 1.11 -1.14 23.42
CA ASN A 104 0.04 -0.24 22.96
C ASN A 104 -0.71 -0.78 21.73
N LEU A 105 -1.26 -2.00 21.84
CA LEU A 105 -2.03 -2.61 20.75
C LEU A 105 -3.47 -2.03 20.69
N SER A 106 -3.84 -1.45 19.55
CA SER A 106 -5.19 -0.95 19.29
C SER A 106 -6.14 -2.05 18.83
N ASP A 107 -7.45 -1.84 18.96
CA ASP A 107 -8.46 -2.81 18.50
C ASP A 107 -8.37 -3.13 17.00
N SER A 108 -8.00 -2.13 16.19
CA SER A 108 -7.80 -2.27 14.75
C SER A 108 -6.63 -3.20 14.37
N GLY A 109 -5.69 -3.43 15.30
CA GLY A 109 -4.59 -4.37 15.13
C GLY A 109 -5.04 -5.83 15.17
N PHE A 110 -6.28 -6.11 15.61
CA PHE A 110 -6.79 -7.48 15.76
C PHE A 110 -7.83 -7.86 14.72
N ARG A 111 -7.89 -9.15 14.41
CA ARG A 111 -8.94 -9.80 13.64
C ARG A 111 -9.62 -10.85 14.50
N THR A 112 -10.94 -10.75 14.65
CA THR A 112 -11.75 -11.81 15.27
C THR A 112 -12.27 -12.76 14.19
N ILE A 113 -12.02 -14.06 14.37
CA ILE A 113 -12.50 -15.14 13.53
C ILE A 113 -13.52 -15.94 14.35
N ARG A 114 -14.79 -15.90 13.95
CA ARG A 114 -15.91 -16.57 14.64
C ARG A 114 -15.74 -18.10 14.58
N PRO A 115 -16.44 -18.87 15.45
CA PRO A 115 -16.43 -20.32 15.39
C PRO A 115 -16.74 -20.81 13.97
N LYS A 116 -15.95 -21.77 13.47
CA LYS A 116 -16.12 -22.37 12.13
C LYS A 116 -16.04 -21.39 10.95
N GLN A 117 -15.74 -20.11 11.20
CA GLN A 117 -15.63 -19.12 10.14
C GLN A 117 -14.35 -19.37 9.34
N THR A 118 -14.50 -19.30 8.02
CA THR A 118 -13.38 -19.15 7.09
C THR A 118 -13.28 -17.69 6.67
N ILE A 119 -12.08 -17.11 6.73
CA ILE A 119 -11.78 -15.82 6.13
C ILE A 119 -10.86 -16.01 4.93
N PHE A 120 -11.09 -15.22 3.90
CA PHE A 120 -10.28 -15.22 2.68
C PHE A 120 -9.49 -13.93 2.59
N ILE A 121 -8.22 -14.04 2.22
CA ILE A 121 -7.36 -12.89 1.91
C ILE A 121 -6.66 -13.13 0.56
N GLY A 122 -6.62 -12.10 -0.27
CA GLY A 122 -5.80 -12.06 -1.47
C GLY A 122 -4.48 -11.35 -1.17
N LEU A 123 -3.36 -11.86 -1.68
CA LEU A 123 -2.06 -11.20 -1.57
C LEU A 123 -1.17 -11.55 -2.76
N SER A 124 -0.28 -10.63 -3.15
CA SER A 124 0.71 -10.91 -4.19
C SER A 124 2.07 -11.21 -3.58
N ILE A 125 2.67 -12.37 -3.86
CA ILE A 125 4.01 -12.70 -3.36
C ILE A 125 5.10 -11.80 -3.94
N ALA A 126 4.89 -11.25 -5.13
CA ALA A 126 5.84 -10.31 -5.74
C ALA A 126 5.91 -8.96 -5.01
N GLU A 127 5.00 -8.67 -4.07
CA GLU A 127 5.11 -7.48 -3.21
C GLU A 127 6.39 -7.48 -2.36
N THR A 128 6.80 -8.68 -1.92
CA THR A 128 7.92 -8.86 -1.00
C THR A 128 9.03 -9.78 -1.53
N TYR A 129 8.81 -10.50 -2.62
CA TYR A 129 9.83 -11.35 -3.26
C TYR A 129 10.18 -10.85 -4.66
N ASP A 130 11.47 -10.85 -5.00
CA ASP A 130 11.91 -10.70 -6.39
C ASP A 130 11.81 -12.05 -7.12
N LEU A 131 10.80 -12.16 -7.97
CA LEU A 131 10.52 -13.36 -8.78
C LEU A 131 10.71 -13.10 -10.27
N SER A 132 11.50 -12.08 -10.62
CA SER A 132 11.77 -11.66 -12.00
C SER A 132 12.36 -12.75 -12.89
N LYS A 133 13.07 -13.72 -12.29
CA LYS A 133 13.61 -14.89 -13.00
C LYS A 133 12.51 -15.82 -13.55
N GLY A 134 11.31 -15.78 -12.97
CA GLY A 134 10.23 -16.70 -13.29
C GLY A 134 10.57 -18.16 -12.98
N GLY A 135 9.69 -19.07 -13.39
CA GLY A 135 9.87 -20.50 -13.21
C GLY A 135 8.94 -21.11 -12.15
N GLU A 136 9.27 -22.32 -11.74
CA GLU A 136 8.49 -23.09 -10.77
C GLU A 136 8.94 -22.78 -9.33
N TYR A 137 7.96 -22.53 -8.47
CA TYR A 137 8.17 -22.25 -7.05
C TYR A 137 7.21 -23.05 -6.17
N ASP A 138 7.72 -23.48 -5.02
CA ASP A 138 6.94 -24.00 -3.90
C ASP A 138 6.61 -22.84 -2.95
N ILE A 139 5.33 -22.64 -2.68
CA ILE A 139 4.82 -21.59 -1.81
C ILE A 139 4.09 -22.22 -0.64
N PHE A 140 4.40 -21.76 0.56
CA PHE A 140 3.74 -22.19 1.78
C PHE A 140 3.67 -21.06 2.80
N ALA A 141 2.83 -21.20 3.81
CA ALA A 141 2.74 -20.30 4.94
C ALA A 141 3.14 -21.05 6.21
N GLN A 142 3.98 -20.43 7.02
CA GLN A 142 4.34 -20.90 8.34
C GLN A 142 4.52 -19.68 9.23
N GLY A 143 3.93 -19.71 10.42
CA GLY A 143 4.08 -18.62 11.36
C GLY A 143 3.22 -18.77 12.59
N THR A 144 3.01 -17.62 13.23
CA THR A 144 2.45 -17.57 14.57
C THR A 144 1.47 -16.41 14.69
N PHE A 145 0.31 -16.65 15.30
CA PHE A 145 -0.64 -15.63 15.73
C PHE A 145 -0.55 -15.41 17.23
N LEU A 146 -0.46 -14.15 17.64
CA LEU A 146 -0.69 -13.75 19.03
C LEU A 146 -2.19 -13.62 19.26
N VAL A 147 -2.72 -14.26 20.31
CA VAL A 147 -4.16 -14.32 20.60
C VAL A 147 -4.48 -13.45 21.80
N ALA A 148 -5.50 -12.60 21.67
CA ALA A 148 -5.98 -11.76 22.76
C ALA A 148 -7.13 -12.41 23.56
N ARG A 149 -7.25 -12.07 24.84
CA ARG A 149 -8.35 -12.53 25.69
C ARG A 149 -9.62 -11.74 25.40
N GLY A 150 -10.62 -12.38 24.81
CA GLY A 150 -11.95 -11.80 24.60
C GLY A 150 -11.88 -10.46 23.85
N PHE A 151 -12.49 -9.42 24.42
CA PHE A 151 -12.49 -8.05 23.86
C PHE A 151 -11.33 -7.17 24.36
N SER A 152 -10.38 -7.71 25.14
CA SER A 152 -9.18 -6.97 25.53
C SER A 152 -8.10 -7.02 24.44
N ASN A 153 -7.12 -6.13 24.50
CA ASN A 153 -5.92 -6.14 23.63
C ASN A 153 -4.71 -6.81 24.30
N HIS A 154 -4.93 -7.48 25.43
CA HIS A 154 -3.90 -8.22 26.13
C HIS A 154 -3.71 -9.58 25.46
N VAL A 155 -2.50 -9.81 24.91
CA VAL A 155 -2.10 -11.10 24.35
C VAL A 155 -1.94 -12.11 25.48
N VAL A 156 -2.66 -13.23 25.40
CA VAL A 156 -2.67 -14.28 26.44
C VAL A 156 -2.18 -15.63 25.95
N SER A 157 -2.18 -15.86 24.64
CA SER A 157 -1.69 -17.11 24.07
C SER A 157 -1.18 -16.92 22.65
N VAL A 158 -0.72 -18.03 22.08
CA VAL A 158 -0.04 -18.10 20.80
C VAL A 158 -0.60 -19.30 20.04
N ILE A 159 -0.91 -19.13 18.76
CA ILE A 159 -1.29 -20.21 17.84
C ILE A 159 -0.26 -20.26 16.72
N THR A 160 0.42 -21.39 16.57
CA THR A 160 1.26 -21.66 15.40
C THR A 160 0.42 -22.25 14.28
N TYR A 161 0.77 -21.95 13.04
CA TYR A 161 0.10 -22.50 11.87
C TYR A 161 1.12 -22.85 10.78
N GLU A 162 0.75 -23.85 9.98
CA GLU A 162 1.37 -24.22 8.72
C GLU A 162 0.27 -24.45 7.70
N SER A 163 0.55 -24.13 6.44
CA SER A 163 -0.36 -24.39 5.33
C SER A 163 0.04 -25.62 4.52
N ASN A 164 -0.81 -26.00 3.57
CA ASN A 164 -0.35 -26.81 2.44
C ASN A 164 0.75 -26.07 1.65
N VAL A 165 1.62 -26.84 1.01
CA VAL A 165 2.55 -26.34 -0.02
C VAL A 165 1.82 -26.36 -1.35
N ILE A 166 1.88 -25.27 -2.10
CA ILE A 166 1.43 -25.22 -3.50
C ILE A 166 2.63 -25.03 -4.41
N ARG A 167 2.65 -25.80 -5.49
CA ARG A 167 3.63 -25.65 -6.57
C ARG A 167 3.02 -24.83 -7.68
N VAL A 168 3.68 -23.75 -8.07
CA VAL A 168 3.14 -22.79 -9.04
C VAL A 168 4.16 -22.40 -10.09
N GLN A 169 3.67 -22.13 -11.29
CA GLN A 169 4.47 -21.51 -12.34
C GLN A 169 4.30 -19.99 -12.28
N ILE A 170 5.42 -19.26 -12.24
CA ILE A 170 5.47 -17.79 -12.24
C ILE A 170 6.05 -17.27 -13.55
N ASP A 171 5.31 -16.38 -14.18
CA ASP A 171 5.79 -15.52 -15.27
C ASP A 171 6.65 -14.42 -14.66
N GLY A 172 7.96 -14.51 -14.90
CA GLY A 172 8.97 -13.63 -14.33
C GLY A 172 8.84 -12.18 -14.79
N ALA A 173 8.46 -11.93 -16.05
CA ALA A 173 8.27 -10.58 -16.56
C ALA A 173 7.10 -9.88 -15.86
N LYS A 174 5.97 -10.57 -15.72
CA LYS A 174 4.81 -10.06 -14.96
C LYS A 174 5.12 -9.88 -13.48
N ALA A 175 5.88 -10.81 -12.89
CA ALA A 175 6.29 -10.71 -11.50
C ALA A 175 7.24 -9.52 -11.26
N ALA A 176 8.15 -9.25 -12.19
CA ALA A 176 9.06 -8.11 -12.14
C ALA A 176 8.32 -6.76 -12.15
N ILE A 177 7.25 -6.64 -12.95
CA ILE A 177 6.41 -5.43 -12.99
C ILE A 177 5.77 -5.18 -11.62
N VAL A 178 5.14 -6.21 -11.03
CA VAL A 178 4.51 -6.11 -9.71
C VAL A 178 5.55 -5.80 -8.63
N HIS A 179 6.68 -6.51 -8.65
CA HIS A 179 7.77 -6.29 -7.70
C HIS A 179 8.35 -4.88 -7.78
N GLY A 180 8.61 -4.41 -9.00
CA GLY A 180 9.02 -3.05 -9.29
C GLY A 180 8.03 -2.05 -8.69
N TYR A 181 6.75 -2.15 -9.03
CA TYR A 181 5.71 -1.26 -8.50
C TYR A 181 5.75 -1.15 -6.96
N HIS A 182 5.81 -2.28 -6.23
CA HIS A 182 5.81 -2.28 -4.77
C HIS A 182 7.13 -1.82 -4.15
N ARG A 183 8.28 -2.23 -4.70
CA ARG A 183 9.61 -1.87 -4.20
C ARG A 183 9.85 -0.38 -4.35
N LEU A 184 9.48 0.13 -5.49
CA LEU A 184 9.85 1.45 -5.88
C LEU A 184 8.82 2.48 -5.34
N LYS A 185 7.54 2.13 -5.10
CA LYS A 185 6.66 2.95 -4.22
C LYS A 185 7.27 3.25 -2.84
N ARG A 186 8.19 2.42 -2.34
CA ARG A 186 8.96 2.68 -1.10
C ARG A 186 10.14 3.64 -1.32
N HIS A 187 10.58 3.85 -2.55
CA HIS A 187 11.70 4.73 -2.90
C HIS A 187 11.30 6.20 -3.14
N MET A 188 10.05 6.51 -3.45
CA MET A 188 9.54 7.88 -3.47
C MET A 188 9.27 8.44 -2.06
N ILE A 189 9.20 7.59 -1.04
CA ILE A 189 8.99 8.00 0.36
C ILE A 189 10.35 8.09 1.05
N ALA A 190 10.56 9.15 1.83
CA ALA A 190 11.75 9.36 2.62
C ALA A 190 11.82 8.38 3.80
N ASP A 191 12.99 8.26 4.39
CA ASP A 191 13.28 7.36 5.52
C ASP A 191 12.86 7.92 6.89
N ASP A 192 12.21 9.09 6.90
CA ASP A 192 11.72 9.77 8.10
C ASP A 192 10.26 9.43 8.45
N CYS A 193 9.70 8.42 7.78
CA CYS A 193 8.32 8.00 7.89
C CYS A 193 8.18 6.70 8.70
N SER A 194 7.22 6.67 9.63
CA SER A 194 6.80 5.41 10.27
C SER A 194 6.10 4.47 9.27
N PRO A 195 6.03 3.15 9.55
CA PRO A 195 5.34 2.18 8.68
C PRO A 195 3.87 2.57 8.39
N ARG A 196 3.18 3.13 9.39
CA ARG A 196 1.81 3.66 9.23
C ARG A 196 1.75 4.82 8.25
N GLN A 197 2.66 5.78 8.38
CA GLN A 197 2.72 6.94 7.48
C GLN A 197 3.07 6.52 6.05
N ILE A 198 3.97 5.55 5.89
CA ILE A 198 4.31 4.96 4.58
C ILE A 198 3.05 4.38 3.92
N ARG A 199 2.17 3.71 4.66
CA ARG A 199 0.90 3.22 4.12
C ARG A 199 -0.03 4.34 3.67
N ASP A 200 -0.20 5.35 4.52
CA ASP A 200 -1.11 6.45 4.25
C ASP A 200 -0.66 7.21 3.00
N ILE A 201 0.65 7.43 2.85
CA ILE A 201 1.24 7.99 1.63
C ILE A 201 1.04 7.07 0.42
N LYS A 202 1.31 5.76 0.54
CA LYS A 202 1.10 4.82 -0.58
C LYS A 202 -0.35 4.83 -1.08
N ARG A 203 -1.30 4.92 -0.16
CA ARG A 203 -2.72 4.98 -0.46
C ARG A 203 -3.11 6.32 -1.07
N SER A 204 -2.59 7.43 -0.55
CA SER A 204 -2.85 8.75 -1.14
C SER A 204 -2.29 8.85 -2.56
N LEU A 205 -1.18 8.17 -2.86
CA LEU A 205 -0.63 8.03 -4.21
C LEU A 205 -1.53 7.19 -5.14
N ASP A 206 -2.09 6.08 -4.65
CA ASP A 206 -3.08 5.31 -5.42
C ASP A 206 -4.32 6.13 -5.75
N ASN A 207 -4.85 6.85 -4.76
CA ASN A 207 -5.98 7.75 -4.96
C ASN A 207 -5.60 8.91 -5.90
N CYS A 208 -4.38 9.45 -5.81
CA CYS A 208 -3.88 10.45 -6.76
C CYS A 208 -3.88 9.91 -8.20
N VAL A 209 -3.48 8.66 -8.43
CA VAL A 209 -3.55 8.04 -9.77
C VAL A 209 -5.00 8.03 -10.27
N ALA A 210 -5.97 7.68 -9.41
CA ALA A 210 -7.38 7.69 -9.77
C ALA A 210 -7.89 9.10 -10.12
N ILE A 211 -7.59 10.10 -9.29
CA ILE A 211 -7.94 11.51 -9.54
C ILE A 211 -7.32 12.00 -10.85
N ALA A 212 -6.02 11.72 -11.06
CA ALA A 212 -5.33 12.15 -12.28
C ALA A 212 -5.88 11.46 -13.54
N ARG A 213 -6.27 10.18 -13.45
CA ARG A 213 -6.97 9.49 -14.56
C ARG A 213 -8.31 10.15 -14.89
N ALA A 214 -9.10 10.49 -13.87
CA ALA A 214 -10.37 11.17 -14.06
C ALA A 214 -10.17 12.55 -14.71
N GLY A 215 -9.22 13.35 -14.24
CA GLY A 215 -8.87 14.63 -14.87
C GLY A 215 -8.40 14.48 -16.33
N GLU A 216 -7.54 13.50 -16.63
CA GLU A 216 -7.11 13.20 -18.00
C GLU A 216 -8.30 12.87 -18.90
N TRP A 217 -9.21 12.01 -18.44
CA TRP A 217 -10.43 11.64 -19.15
C TRP A 217 -11.37 12.83 -19.33
N GLY A 218 -11.61 13.62 -18.29
CA GLY A 218 -12.47 14.80 -18.31
C GLY A 218 -12.03 15.80 -19.36
N ALA A 219 -10.73 16.04 -19.48
CA ALA A 219 -10.20 16.98 -20.45
C ALA A 219 -10.21 16.42 -21.88
N LYS A 220 -9.87 15.14 -22.06
CA LYS A 220 -9.64 14.55 -23.39
C LYS A 220 -10.88 13.92 -24.02
N LYS A 221 -11.75 13.31 -23.21
CA LYS A 221 -12.78 12.37 -23.66
C LYS A 221 -14.20 12.78 -23.28
N ASP A 222 -14.39 13.57 -22.23
CA ASP A 222 -15.74 14.03 -21.86
C ASP A 222 -16.35 14.83 -23.03
N PRO A 223 -17.52 14.45 -23.56
CA PRO A 223 -18.20 15.22 -24.61
C PRO A 223 -18.82 16.52 -24.07
N TYR A 224 -19.01 16.66 -22.75
CA TYR A 224 -19.60 17.87 -22.16
C TYR A 224 -18.53 18.97 -21.99
N PRO A 225 -18.70 20.14 -22.63
CA PRO A 225 -17.71 21.21 -22.58
C PRO A 225 -17.72 21.98 -21.25
N GLY A 226 -18.83 21.93 -20.50
CA GLY A 226 -19.07 22.82 -19.37
C GLY A 226 -18.05 22.71 -18.24
N TYR A 227 -17.43 21.54 -18.01
CA TYR A 227 -16.36 21.44 -17.02
C TYR A 227 -15.11 22.22 -17.46
N MET A 228 -14.71 22.08 -18.73
CA MET A 228 -13.58 22.83 -19.27
C MET A 228 -13.86 24.33 -19.32
N ASP A 229 -15.08 24.73 -19.69
CA ASP A 229 -15.48 26.14 -19.69
C ASP A 229 -15.51 26.70 -18.25
N TYR A 230 -15.98 25.94 -17.28
CA TYR A 230 -16.05 26.40 -15.89
C TYR A 230 -14.68 26.49 -15.21
N PHE A 231 -13.86 25.44 -15.33
CA PHE A 231 -12.58 25.36 -14.63
C PHE A 231 -11.42 25.97 -15.42
N PHE A 232 -11.50 26.13 -16.73
CA PHE A 232 -10.38 26.64 -17.53
C PHE A 232 -10.75 27.81 -18.44
N GLN A 233 -12.02 28.26 -18.42
CA GLN A 233 -12.54 29.30 -19.31
C GLN A 233 -12.26 29.04 -20.79
N SER A 234 -12.03 27.78 -21.16
CA SER A 234 -11.68 27.39 -22.52
C SER A 234 -11.86 25.89 -22.73
N ASN A 235 -12.72 25.54 -23.68
CA ASN A 235 -12.88 24.17 -24.17
C ASN A 235 -12.22 23.94 -25.55
N THR A 236 -11.23 24.75 -25.92
CA THR A 236 -10.53 24.54 -27.20
C THR A 236 -9.75 23.21 -27.21
N PRO A 237 -9.54 22.57 -28.38
CA PRO A 237 -8.73 21.36 -28.47
C PRO A 237 -7.32 21.53 -27.88
N GLN A 238 -6.74 22.72 -28.00
CA GLN A 238 -5.44 23.05 -27.42
C GLN A 238 -5.49 23.07 -25.89
N MET A 239 -6.48 23.73 -25.29
CA MET A 239 -6.63 23.76 -23.83
C MET A 239 -6.88 22.36 -23.27
N ARG A 240 -7.78 21.59 -23.90
CA ARG A 240 -8.05 20.19 -23.53
C ARG A 240 -6.80 19.33 -23.53
N ARG A 241 -5.98 19.42 -24.59
CA ARG A 241 -4.70 18.69 -24.67
C ARG A 241 -3.75 19.11 -23.56
N PHE A 242 -3.62 20.42 -23.32
CA PHE A 242 -2.77 20.93 -22.25
C PHE A 242 -3.18 20.38 -20.87
N VAL A 243 -4.46 20.47 -20.52
CA VAL A 243 -4.98 19.98 -19.24
C VAL A 243 -4.79 18.47 -19.11
N ALA A 244 -5.12 17.70 -20.15
CA ALA A 244 -4.92 16.26 -20.17
C ALA A 244 -3.44 15.87 -20.00
N ASP A 245 -2.52 16.60 -20.64
CA ASP A 245 -1.08 16.36 -20.53
C ASP A 245 -0.54 16.63 -19.12
N VAL A 246 -1.06 17.65 -18.42
CA VAL A 246 -0.72 17.88 -17.00
C VAL A 246 -1.17 16.70 -16.15
N PHE A 247 -2.41 16.23 -16.32
CA PHE A 247 -2.90 15.08 -15.57
C PHE A 247 -2.15 13.78 -15.92
N LYS A 248 -1.76 13.58 -17.17
CA LYS A 248 -0.92 12.45 -17.58
C LYS A 248 0.42 12.47 -16.84
N ARG A 249 1.06 13.63 -16.71
CA ARG A 249 2.31 13.78 -15.94
C ARG A 249 2.09 13.59 -14.45
N LEU A 250 0.99 14.09 -13.88
CA LEU A 250 0.64 13.89 -12.48
C LEU A 250 0.40 12.40 -12.18
N ARG A 251 -0.37 11.73 -13.05
CA ARG A 251 -0.62 10.28 -12.98
C ARG A 251 0.68 9.50 -13.02
N HIS A 252 1.58 9.87 -13.94
CA HIS A 252 2.92 9.29 -14.00
C HIS A 252 3.62 9.49 -12.66
N GLU A 253 3.77 10.72 -12.15
CA GLU A 253 4.42 10.99 -10.86
C GLU A 253 3.82 10.18 -9.69
N CYS A 254 2.49 10.10 -9.60
CA CYS A 254 1.81 9.36 -8.54
C CYS A 254 1.98 7.83 -8.66
N SER A 255 2.24 7.33 -9.87
CA SER A 255 2.47 5.91 -10.15
C SER A 255 3.95 5.53 -10.14
N VAL A 256 4.86 6.49 -10.34
CA VAL A 256 6.24 6.16 -10.64
C VAL A 256 7.06 5.87 -9.41
N PRO A 257 8.03 4.97 -9.60
CA PRO A 257 8.45 4.23 -8.46
C PRO A 257 9.86 4.72 -8.05
N THR A 258 10.75 5.05 -8.98
CA THR A 258 12.08 5.65 -8.69
C THR A 258 12.41 6.88 -9.52
N ASP A 259 11.75 7.05 -10.66
CA ASP A 259 12.06 8.13 -11.61
C ASP A 259 11.21 9.38 -11.38
N GLY A 260 10.42 9.37 -10.30
CA GLY A 260 9.67 10.52 -9.83
C GLY A 260 10.59 11.68 -9.51
N VAL A 261 10.10 12.88 -9.81
CA VAL A 261 10.81 14.14 -9.60
C VAL A 261 10.68 14.67 -8.17
N VAL A 262 9.84 14.02 -7.34
CA VAL A 262 9.59 14.35 -5.94
C VAL A 262 9.98 13.20 -5.00
N MET A 263 10.35 13.54 -3.75
CA MET A 263 10.39 12.62 -2.62
C MET A 263 9.51 13.12 -1.48
N LEU A 264 8.75 12.21 -0.88
CA LEU A 264 7.72 12.48 0.12
C LEU A 264 8.25 12.23 1.53
N SER A 265 8.37 13.28 2.33
CA SER A 265 8.84 13.28 3.72
C SER A 265 7.69 13.44 4.69
N CYS A 266 7.81 12.76 5.83
CA CYS A 266 6.82 12.80 6.91
C CYS A 266 6.99 13.93 7.92
N GLY A 267 7.94 14.84 7.70
CA GLY A 267 8.19 15.97 8.59
C GLY A 267 9.45 15.86 9.42
N GLY A 268 10.14 14.72 9.37
CA GLY A 268 11.37 14.47 10.10
C GLY A 268 12.63 14.87 9.32
N LYS A 269 13.76 14.42 9.84
CA LYS A 269 15.07 14.57 9.19
C LYS A 269 15.22 13.44 8.17
N VAL A 270 15.35 13.81 6.90
CA VAL A 270 15.60 12.87 5.80
C VAL A 270 17.09 12.55 5.76
N HIS A 271 17.45 11.27 5.86
CA HIS A 271 18.84 10.79 5.78
C HIS A 271 19.15 10.11 4.46
N LYS A 272 18.11 9.70 3.72
CA LYS A 272 18.20 9.11 2.40
C LYS A 272 18.76 10.10 1.37
N ASP A 273 19.63 9.62 0.48
CA ASP A 273 20.10 10.41 -0.66
C ASP A 273 18.92 10.78 -1.56
N THR A 274 18.75 12.07 -1.77
CA THR A 274 17.64 12.64 -2.53
C THR A 274 17.95 12.84 -4.00
N GLY A 275 19.23 12.73 -4.38
CA GLY A 275 19.70 13.13 -5.71
C GLY A 275 19.15 14.50 -6.10
N ASN A 276 18.59 14.61 -7.31
CA ASN A 276 18.00 15.83 -7.85
C ASN A 276 16.48 15.99 -7.56
N LYS A 277 15.92 15.18 -6.64
CA LYS A 277 14.48 15.21 -6.35
C LYS A 277 14.12 16.37 -5.45
N LYS A 278 12.97 16.99 -5.70
CA LYS A 278 12.40 17.97 -4.76
C LYS A 278 11.83 17.21 -3.57
N ILE A 279 12.26 17.54 -2.35
CA ILE A 279 11.64 16.99 -1.14
C ILE A 279 10.35 17.76 -0.87
N TYR A 280 9.24 17.06 -0.83
CA TYR A 280 8.03 17.57 -0.24
C TYR A 280 7.87 17.03 1.17
N ARG A 281 7.40 17.88 2.09
CA ARG A 281 7.16 17.51 3.47
C ARG A 281 5.67 17.65 3.79
N TYR A 282 5.04 16.56 4.18
CA TYR A 282 3.66 16.60 4.68
C TYR A 282 3.58 17.39 5.98
N GLU A 283 2.56 18.24 6.08
CA GLU A 283 2.24 18.93 7.33
C GLU A 283 1.64 17.98 8.35
N LYS A 284 1.64 18.38 9.63
CA LYS A 284 1.05 17.55 10.70
C LYS A 284 -0.46 17.35 10.53
N SER A 285 -1.14 18.29 9.87
CA SER A 285 -2.57 18.26 9.55
C SER A 285 -2.92 17.11 8.61
N PHE A 286 -2.07 16.78 7.63
CA PHE A 286 -2.26 15.68 6.67
C PHE A 286 -2.65 14.36 7.35
N TRP A 287 -1.98 14.03 8.46
CA TRP A 287 -2.21 12.76 9.17
C TRP A 287 -3.55 12.67 9.89
N LYS A 288 -4.27 13.80 10.04
CA LYS A 288 -5.59 13.87 10.67
C LYS A 288 -6.73 13.89 9.64
N LYS A 289 -6.41 14.12 8.37
CA LYS A 289 -7.40 14.17 7.30
C LYS A 289 -7.93 12.79 6.96
N GLU A 290 -9.14 12.76 6.43
CA GLU A 290 -9.71 11.53 5.89
C GLU A 290 -8.90 11.04 4.68
N ARG A 291 -9.01 9.75 4.38
CA ARG A 291 -8.19 9.10 3.34
C ARG A 291 -8.68 9.45 1.93
N ARG A 292 -10.00 9.45 1.80
CA ARG A 292 -10.81 9.96 0.71
C ARG A 292 -12.19 10.22 1.33
N THR A 293 -12.74 11.39 1.12
CA THR A 293 -14.06 11.76 1.61
C THR A 293 -15.15 11.19 0.68
N GLU A 294 -16.31 10.78 1.23
CA GLU A 294 -17.43 10.26 0.41
C GLU A 294 -18.21 11.38 -0.31
N TYR A 295 -18.00 12.62 0.12
CA TYR A 295 -18.52 13.84 -0.51
C TYR A 295 -17.35 14.58 -1.14
N CYS A 296 -17.60 15.49 -2.09
CA CYS A 296 -16.54 16.38 -2.56
C CYS A 296 -16.15 17.36 -1.47
N ASP A 297 -15.36 16.84 -0.54
CA ASP A 297 -14.66 17.56 0.49
C ASP A 297 -13.20 17.59 0.04
N TYR A 298 -12.80 18.79 -0.38
CA TYR A 298 -11.57 19.12 -1.08
C TYR A 298 -10.33 19.15 -0.16
N ASP A 299 -10.45 18.55 1.01
CA ASP A 299 -9.45 18.52 2.08
C ASP A 299 -9.20 17.11 2.63
N ASP A 300 -8.86 16.18 1.73
CA ASP A 300 -8.41 14.83 2.09
C ASP A 300 -6.94 14.56 1.73
N GLN A 301 -6.43 13.40 2.16
CA GLN A 301 -5.04 12.99 1.91
C GLN A 301 -4.71 12.83 0.42
N ALA A 302 -5.65 12.37 -0.40
CA ALA A 302 -5.44 12.15 -1.82
C ALA A 302 -5.31 13.48 -2.57
N ILE A 303 -6.20 14.41 -2.27
CA ILE A 303 -6.25 15.76 -2.82
C ILE A 303 -5.02 16.55 -2.41
N GLU A 304 -4.62 16.48 -1.13
CA GLU A 304 -3.41 17.17 -0.68
C GLU A 304 -2.16 16.63 -1.38
N THR A 305 -2.06 15.31 -1.58
CA THR A 305 -0.96 14.69 -2.34
C THR A 305 -0.96 15.14 -3.80
N ALA A 306 -2.11 15.15 -4.47
CA ALA A 306 -2.23 15.57 -5.86
C ALA A 306 -1.92 17.08 -6.05
N ARG A 307 -2.49 17.94 -5.19
CA ARG A 307 -2.32 19.41 -5.16
C ARG A 307 -0.86 19.80 -5.07
N MET A 308 -0.13 19.05 -4.28
CA MET A 308 1.27 19.23 -4.05
C MET A 308 2.17 18.76 -5.20
N LEU A 309 1.90 17.57 -5.75
CA LEU A 309 2.71 17.04 -6.85
C LEU A 309 2.53 17.87 -8.13
N ILE A 310 1.31 18.31 -8.43
CA ILE A 310 1.03 19.07 -9.66
C ILE A 310 1.73 20.45 -9.69
N GLN A 311 2.06 21.02 -8.52
CA GLN A 311 2.85 22.26 -8.42
C GLN A 311 4.30 22.10 -8.86
N ASN A 312 4.81 20.88 -8.99
CA ASN A 312 6.15 20.67 -9.52
C ASN A 312 6.22 21.19 -10.97
N ASN A 313 7.26 21.94 -11.30
CA ASN A 313 7.46 22.57 -12.62
C ASN A 313 7.54 21.56 -13.78
N LYS A 314 7.96 20.32 -13.51
CA LYS A 314 8.00 19.24 -14.50
C LYS A 314 6.65 18.55 -14.70
N ILE A 315 5.65 18.87 -13.87
CA ILE A 315 4.31 18.25 -13.89
C ILE A 315 3.28 19.26 -14.39
N GLY A 316 2.89 20.22 -13.56
CA GLY A 316 1.95 21.29 -13.92
C GLY A 316 2.57 22.68 -13.79
N GLY A 317 3.55 22.85 -12.90
CA GLY A 317 4.13 24.16 -12.58
C GLY A 317 3.09 25.15 -12.07
N THR A 318 2.02 24.65 -11.46
CA THR A 318 0.93 25.46 -10.94
C THR A 318 1.29 26.08 -9.60
N THR A 319 0.54 27.09 -9.19
CA THR A 319 0.63 27.72 -7.87
C THR A 319 -0.77 27.86 -7.26
N HIS A 320 -0.89 28.22 -5.99
CA HIS A 320 -2.15 28.72 -5.46
C HIS A 320 -2.26 30.20 -5.82
N LEU A 321 -3.28 30.56 -6.60
CA LEU A 321 -3.59 31.96 -6.88
C LEU A 321 -4.56 32.50 -5.84
N GLU A 322 -4.16 33.56 -5.13
CA GLU A 322 -4.98 34.23 -4.10
C GLU A 322 -6.35 34.66 -4.63
N THR A 323 -6.44 35.00 -5.93
CA THR A 323 -7.70 35.41 -6.58
C THR A 323 -8.79 34.33 -6.62
N GLY A 324 -8.49 33.09 -6.23
CA GLY A 324 -9.47 32.01 -6.07
C GLY A 324 -9.94 31.79 -4.63
N ARG A 325 -9.38 32.52 -3.66
CA ARG A 325 -9.71 32.42 -2.24
C ARG A 325 -10.48 33.65 -1.79
N ASP A 326 -11.40 33.44 -0.87
CA ASP A 326 -12.06 34.52 -0.16
C ASP A 326 -10.99 35.33 0.60
N PRO A 327 -10.86 36.65 0.35
CA PRO A 327 -9.78 37.45 0.89
C PRO A 327 -9.88 37.68 2.41
N GLU A 328 -11.05 37.45 3.01
CA GLU A 328 -11.27 37.64 4.45
C GLU A 328 -11.06 36.35 5.24
N THR A 329 -11.51 35.22 4.71
CA THR A 329 -11.49 33.92 5.40
C THR A 329 -10.39 32.99 4.89
N GLY A 330 -9.81 33.27 3.71
CA GLY A 330 -8.85 32.39 3.02
C GLY A 330 -9.49 31.13 2.43
N SER A 331 -10.82 30.99 2.54
CA SER A 331 -11.60 29.84 2.11
C SER A 331 -11.71 29.79 0.59
N PHE A 332 -11.52 28.62 0.00
CA PHE A 332 -11.60 28.43 -1.44
C PHE A 332 -13.01 27.95 -1.82
N HIS A 333 -13.78 28.76 -2.56
CA HIS A 333 -15.13 28.38 -3.03
C HIS A 333 -15.11 28.08 -4.54
N PRO A 334 -15.73 26.99 -5.02
CA PRO A 334 -15.71 26.66 -6.44
C PRO A 334 -16.29 27.74 -7.36
N SER A 335 -17.23 28.54 -6.84
CA SER A 335 -17.79 29.73 -7.50
C SER A 335 -16.75 30.81 -7.83
N TRP A 336 -15.49 30.67 -7.45
CA TRP A 336 -14.43 31.61 -7.81
C TRP A 336 -13.64 31.18 -9.04
N PHE A 337 -13.75 29.92 -9.48
CA PHE A 337 -13.04 29.44 -10.66
C PHE A 337 -13.45 30.16 -11.95
N HIS A 338 -14.72 30.54 -12.07
CA HIS A 338 -15.20 31.28 -13.24
C HIS A 338 -14.72 32.73 -13.31
N LYS A 339 -14.18 33.27 -12.21
CA LYS A 339 -13.64 34.64 -12.16
C LYS A 339 -12.19 34.72 -12.67
N LEU A 340 -11.51 33.58 -12.80
CA LEU A 340 -10.16 33.52 -13.35
C LEU A 340 -10.23 33.49 -14.87
N ASP A 341 -9.45 34.35 -15.54
CA ASP A 341 -9.24 34.21 -16.98
C ASP A 341 -8.51 32.91 -17.32
N ALA A 342 -8.57 32.47 -18.58
CA ALA A 342 -7.95 31.21 -19.01
C ALA A 342 -6.44 31.10 -18.67
N PRO A 343 -5.60 32.15 -18.83
CA PRO A 343 -4.21 32.14 -18.38
C PRO A 343 -4.00 31.92 -16.88
N LYS A 344 -4.84 32.50 -16.02
CA LYS A 344 -4.77 32.28 -14.56
C LYS A 344 -5.31 30.90 -14.19
N ALA A 345 -6.40 30.46 -14.82
CA ALA A 345 -7.00 29.15 -14.59
C ALA A 345 -6.01 28.01 -14.90
N ARG A 346 -5.24 28.10 -15.99
CA ARG A 346 -4.20 27.11 -16.34
C ARG A 346 -2.99 27.10 -15.41
N ALA A 347 -2.80 28.15 -14.61
CA ALA A 347 -1.68 28.28 -13.67
C ALA A 347 -2.10 27.99 -12.22
N ASN A 348 -3.41 27.90 -11.95
CA ASN A 348 -3.92 27.68 -10.61
C ASN A 348 -4.06 26.19 -10.31
N THR A 349 -3.47 25.78 -9.19
CA THR A 349 -3.46 24.39 -8.73
C THR A 349 -4.88 23.88 -8.47
N ASP A 350 -5.69 24.70 -7.81
CA ASP A 350 -7.02 24.29 -7.38
C ASP A 350 -7.97 24.08 -8.57
N ASN A 351 -7.78 24.77 -9.71
CA ASN A 351 -8.59 24.52 -10.92
C ASN A 351 -8.42 23.08 -11.42
N PHE A 352 -7.20 22.54 -11.41
CA PHE A 352 -6.96 21.15 -11.79
C PHE A 352 -7.56 20.18 -10.77
N ILE A 353 -7.29 20.39 -9.49
CA ILE A 353 -7.73 19.47 -8.44
C ILE A 353 -9.25 19.36 -8.41
N TYR A 354 -9.96 20.49 -8.40
CA TYR A 354 -11.41 20.50 -8.37
C TYR A 354 -12.02 20.00 -9.68
N PHE A 355 -11.41 20.29 -10.83
CA PHE A 355 -11.84 19.71 -12.10
C PHE A 355 -11.77 18.18 -12.08
N ALA A 356 -10.64 17.62 -11.66
CA ALA A 356 -10.46 16.17 -11.60
C ALA A 356 -11.41 15.50 -10.61
N GLU A 357 -11.62 16.14 -9.46
CA GLU A 357 -12.52 15.66 -8.41
C GLU A 357 -13.99 15.70 -8.83
N VAL A 358 -14.45 16.79 -9.44
CA VAL A 358 -15.81 16.88 -10.00
C VAL A 358 -16.01 15.89 -11.13
N VAL A 359 -14.99 15.63 -11.96
CA VAL A 359 -15.07 14.61 -13.02
C VAL A 359 -15.05 13.19 -12.43
N ALA A 360 -14.22 12.93 -11.40
CA ALA A 360 -14.10 11.63 -10.74
C ALA A 360 -15.39 11.27 -10.00
N ASP A 361 -15.79 12.09 -9.05
CA ASP A 361 -16.86 11.74 -8.12
C ASP A 361 -18.22 12.24 -8.59
N ARG A 362 -18.28 12.94 -9.72
CA ARG A 362 -19.49 13.56 -10.29
C ARG A 362 -20.25 14.40 -9.27
N CYS A 363 -19.51 15.02 -8.35
CA CYS A 363 -20.10 15.80 -7.28
C CYS A 363 -20.72 17.12 -7.77
N PHE A 364 -21.69 17.58 -6.98
CA PHE A 364 -22.32 18.87 -7.13
C PHE A 364 -21.49 19.97 -6.47
N VAL A 365 -21.28 21.07 -7.19
CA VAL A 365 -21.03 22.37 -6.56
C VAL A 365 -22.39 23.04 -6.41
N TRP A 366 -22.89 23.15 -5.18
CA TRP A 366 -24.09 23.94 -4.88
C TRP A 366 -23.68 25.39 -4.66
N GLU A 367 -24.09 26.32 -5.53
CA GLU A 367 -24.23 27.75 -5.19
C GLU A 367 -24.99 28.51 -6.30
N TRP A 368 -25.76 29.52 -5.86
CA TRP A 368 -26.65 30.42 -6.59
C TRP A 368 -26.33 30.66 -8.09
N GLY A 369 -26.93 29.87 -9.00
CA GLY A 369 -27.19 30.30 -10.39
C GLY A 369 -26.62 29.49 -11.55
N GLY A 370 -25.96 28.34 -11.37
CA GLY A 370 -25.48 27.54 -12.53
C GLY A 370 -25.23 26.07 -12.23
N PHE A 371 -25.73 25.17 -13.10
CA PHE A 371 -25.84 23.72 -12.86
C PHE A 371 -24.72 22.89 -13.53
N PHE A 372 -24.33 21.79 -12.89
CA PHE A 372 -23.89 20.55 -13.55
C PHE A 372 -24.96 19.48 -13.26
N LYS A 373 -25.62 18.96 -14.30
CA LYS A 373 -26.75 18.03 -14.13
C LYS A 373 -26.23 16.61 -13.93
N ASP A 374 -26.60 16.00 -12.81
CA ASP A 374 -26.44 14.57 -12.55
C ASP A 374 -26.93 13.76 -13.76
N ARG A 375 -26.05 12.94 -14.32
CA ARG A 375 -26.37 12.03 -15.42
C ARG A 375 -26.39 10.56 -15.00
N GLY A 376 -26.26 10.26 -13.72
CA GLY A 376 -26.31 8.90 -13.19
C GLY A 376 -25.05 8.08 -13.44
N VAL A 377 -24.70 7.29 -12.42
CA VAL A 377 -23.54 6.41 -12.20
C VAL A 377 -22.22 7.14 -11.86
N PRO A 378 -21.81 7.15 -10.57
CA PRO A 378 -20.50 7.65 -10.12
C PRO A 378 -19.33 6.89 -10.76
N TYR A 379 -18.16 7.54 -10.97
CA TYR A 379 -16.93 6.78 -11.26
C TYR A 379 -16.51 5.96 -10.03
N SER A 380 -16.86 6.42 -8.81
CA SER A 380 -16.64 5.69 -7.55
C SER A 380 -17.56 4.47 -7.33
N TYR A 381 -18.52 4.25 -8.22
CA TYR A 381 -19.16 2.95 -8.44
C TYR A 381 -18.67 2.40 -9.76
N VAL A 382 -17.40 2.02 -9.78
CA VAL A 382 -16.88 1.25 -10.90
C VAL A 382 -17.66 -0.05 -10.93
N ASN A 383 -18.52 -0.18 -11.94
CA ASN A 383 -18.97 -1.47 -12.41
C ASN A 383 -17.69 -2.32 -12.57
N PRO A 384 -17.54 -3.45 -11.85
CA PRO A 384 -16.35 -4.29 -12.00
C PRO A 384 -16.07 -4.68 -13.46
N GLN A 385 -17.10 -4.63 -14.31
CA GLN A 385 -16.97 -4.78 -15.75
C GLN A 385 -16.33 -3.58 -16.45
N ALA A 386 -16.56 -2.33 -16.04
CA ALA A 386 -15.90 -1.16 -16.62
C ALA A 386 -14.42 -1.07 -16.21
N GLU A 387 -14.08 -1.50 -14.99
CA GLU A 387 -12.69 -1.68 -14.54
C GLU A 387 -12.00 -2.79 -15.32
N ARG A 388 -12.68 -3.93 -15.51
CA ARG A 388 -12.21 -5.00 -16.39
C ARG A 388 -12.04 -4.52 -17.81
N ASN A 389 -13.02 -3.84 -18.40
CA ASN A 389 -12.95 -3.34 -19.78
C ASN A 389 -11.89 -2.24 -19.95
N THR A 390 -11.63 -1.42 -18.92
CA THR A 390 -10.57 -0.38 -18.97
C THR A 390 -9.19 -1.00 -18.74
N ALA A 391 -9.07 -1.99 -17.87
CA ALA A 391 -7.86 -2.78 -17.69
C ALA A 391 -7.58 -3.70 -18.89
N GLU A 392 -8.62 -4.20 -19.56
CA GLU A 392 -8.56 -4.96 -20.81
C GLU A 392 -8.26 -4.04 -21.99
N ALA A 393 -8.76 -2.80 -22.02
CA ALA A 393 -8.40 -1.80 -23.02
C ALA A 393 -6.99 -1.22 -22.80
N GLU A 394 -6.55 -1.06 -21.54
CA GLU A 394 -5.16 -0.75 -21.20
C GLU A 394 -4.26 -1.95 -21.54
N ALA A 395 -4.68 -3.19 -21.25
CA ALA A 395 -3.96 -4.39 -21.66
C ALA A 395 -3.87 -4.52 -23.18
N ALA A 396 -4.94 -4.25 -23.92
CA ALA A 396 -4.95 -4.25 -25.39
C ALA A 396 -4.07 -3.14 -25.97
N TYR A 397 -4.06 -1.94 -25.36
CA TYR A 397 -3.15 -0.86 -25.73
C TYR A 397 -1.68 -1.21 -25.47
N TRP A 398 -1.39 -2.00 -24.42
CA TRP A 398 -0.05 -2.51 -24.15
C TRP A 398 0.30 -3.72 -25.02
N GLU A 399 -0.65 -4.57 -25.40
CA GLU A 399 -0.46 -5.64 -26.39
C GLU A 399 -0.10 -5.05 -27.77
N GLU A 400 -0.74 -3.94 -28.18
CA GLU A 400 -0.44 -3.23 -29.45
C GLU A 400 0.91 -2.47 -29.46
N ILE A 401 1.55 -2.31 -28.29
CA ILE A 401 2.88 -1.72 -28.13
C ILE A 401 3.97 -2.79 -27.95
N ILE A 402 3.57 -4.03 -27.62
CA ILE A 402 4.47 -5.14 -27.30
C ILE A 402 4.56 -6.17 -28.44
N ASP A 403 3.63 -6.18 -29.38
CA ASP A 403 3.88 -6.63 -30.77
C ASP A 403 4.63 -5.53 -31.56
#